data_AF-G0EIP0-F1
#
_entry.id   AF-G0EIP0-F1
#
_cell.length_a   1.000
_cell.length_b   1.000
_cell.length_c   1.000
_cell.angle_alpha   90.00
_cell.angle_beta   90.00
_cell.angle_gamma   90.00
#
_symmetry.space_group_name_H-M   'P 1'
#
loop_
_entity.id
_entity.type
_entity.pdbx_description
1 polymer ?
#
loop_
_entity_poly.entity_id
_entity_poly.type
_entity_poly.pdbx_seq_one_letter_code
_entity_poly.pdbx_strand_id
1 'polypeptide(L)'
;MIKNLINKNKKLYFILLLLILIIFLMISCKKINILGPNNIPPPTDFRLPEDTIPGHIDVNPVPAKDGEVFGSFQRKFKYQGKWYVLADYMYDYDPKTKTLNRKAEDIILQIDNNGNIVVYDKDSKGYRDLLRMNVIEENRVLYEDSYYGTYSYSSSSYTTINCKGTEHYHPFRTGITFNNVIYTSSDLINWTTDGSSDNVYKTFPSVSPNPNESFQGTFGVSSYKIVEFKDYIYLIGLEEDFDEQNPSGCRNENAGSFTVSKDIYYRIDKNKDTSTGANWEKITTPWGQRSSLSIRYDENKIYVTKGERGYYELGNPYWDYKTQSFENDNTIWSSTDGVNWQVEPNSSAYDNANEIYSYSSSVGGDLPYIQNKIKTPEEPNWIKLDNGRYYKSDNSPYATYTINNKTYYVPIPPYEEIRKAYDSGQEYFTITEAHIKSAGLNQFLTKDKEPNKDEDWTVITPIDYTDKLMVWQSGGEKVMLNINNKAVQLVDYQQIEYMYNTIKDYSIVINDLRKTAKELRDGTYFDPFVGTYVKNVRVGMEYDARADMLELLKSNREYIMPDEAVTHYTVEFKY
;
A
#
# COMPACT_ATOMS: atom_id res chain seq x y z
N MET A 1 11.12 -80.87 12.64
CA MET A 1 11.94 -80.28 11.55
C MET A 1 11.91 -78.74 11.46
N ILE A 2 11.35 -78.01 12.45
CA ILE A 2 11.27 -76.52 12.44
C ILE A 2 12.37 -75.84 13.29
N LYS A 3 13.09 -76.58 14.14
CA LYS A 3 14.14 -76.00 15.01
C LYS A 3 15.48 -75.65 14.31
N ASN A 4 15.76 -76.22 13.12
CA ASN A 4 17.01 -75.94 12.38
C ASN A 4 16.91 -74.81 11.34
N LEU A 5 15.71 -74.29 11.04
CA LEU A 5 15.56 -73.13 10.14
C LEU A 5 15.76 -71.79 10.89
N ILE A 6 15.35 -71.73 12.15
CA ILE A 6 15.40 -70.49 12.96
C ILE A 6 16.85 -70.11 13.33
N ASN A 7 17.76 -71.08 13.45
CA ASN A 7 19.13 -70.81 13.90
C ASN A 7 20.09 -70.38 12.78
N LYS A 8 19.79 -70.68 11.51
CA LYS A 8 20.56 -70.19 10.35
C LYS A 8 20.27 -68.72 10.03
N ASN A 9 19.01 -68.29 10.16
CA ASN A 9 18.63 -66.90 9.90
C ASN A 9 19.16 -65.94 10.99
N LYS A 10 19.17 -66.35 12.26
CA LYS A 10 19.73 -65.52 13.34
C LYS A 10 21.22 -65.24 13.18
N LYS A 11 22.03 -66.20 12.69
CA LYS A 11 23.44 -65.96 12.36
C LYS A 11 23.60 -64.98 11.20
N LEU A 12 22.76 -65.06 10.18
CA LEU A 12 22.81 -64.14 9.04
C LEU A 12 22.44 -62.71 9.45
N TYR A 13 21.35 -62.54 10.23
CA TYR A 13 20.97 -61.23 10.77
C TYR A 13 22.01 -60.65 11.72
N PHE A 14 22.64 -61.49 12.55
CA PHE A 14 23.71 -61.05 13.45
C PHE A 14 24.98 -60.63 12.67
N ILE A 15 25.35 -61.35 11.61
CA ILE A 15 26.45 -60.98 10.73
C ILE A 15 26.14 -59.68 9.98
N LEU A 16 24.90 -59.51 9.50
CA LEU A 16 24.48 -58.28 8.80
C LEU A 16 24.50 -57.07 9.74
N LEU A 17 24.02 -57.24 10.97
CA LEU A 17 24.05 -56.20 12.01
C LEU A 17 25.50 -55.83 12.38
N LEU A 18 26.39 -56.83 12.51
CA LEU A 18 27.81 -56.60 12.77
C LEU A 18 28.48 -55.85 11.62
N LEU A 19 28.13 -56.16 10.36
CA LEU A 19 28.67 -55.51 9.18
C LEU A 19 28.24 -54.04 9.11
N ILE A 20 26.97 -53.75 9.42
CA ILE A 20 26.44 -52.38 9.52
C ILE A 20 27.13 -51.62 10.66
N LEU A 21 27.33 -52.26 11.80
CA LEU A 21 28.02 -51.65 12.94
C LEU A 21 29.50 -51.34 12.63
N ILE A 22 30.19 -52.23 11.90
CA ILE A 22 31.57 -52.04 11.44
C ILE A 22 31.64 -50.91 10.39
N ILE A 23 30.67 -50.80 9.48
CA ILE A 23 30.59 -49.69 8.53
C ILE A 23 30.34 -48.37 9.27
N PHE A 24 29.45 -48.34 10.27
CA PHE A 24 29.22 -47.16 11.11
C PHE A 24 30.46 -46.79 11.94
N LEU A 25 31.18 -47.78 12.48
CA LEU A 25 32.45 -47.57 13.18
C LEU A 25 33.56 -47.07 12.24
N MET A 26 33.63 -47.54 10.99
CA MET A 26 34.60 -47.03 10.01
C MET A 26 34.28 -45.60 9.54
N ILE A 27 33.00 -45.23 9.44
CA ILE A 27 32.58 -43.85 9.13
C ILE A 27 32.77 -42.93 10.35
N SER A 28 32.54 -43.44 11.57
CA SER A 28 32.69 -42.69 12.83
C SER A 28 34.13 -42.61 13.34
N CYS A 29 35.05 -43.50 12.92
CA CYS A 29 36.48 -43.45 13.23
C CYS A 29 37.33 -42.72 12.17
N LYS A 30 36.71 -42.05 11.20
CA LYS A 30 37.37 -40.93 10.52
C LYS A 30 37.04 -39.63 11.25
N LYS A 31 37.68 -39.44 12.41
CA LYS A 31 38.16 -38.10 12.79
C LYS A 31 39.15 -37.68 11.70
N ILE A 32 38.64 -37.18 10.58
CA ILE A 32 39.43 -36.32 9.72
C ILE A 32 39.54 -35.03 10.52
N ASN A 33 40.72 -34.85 11.09
CA ASN A 33 41.15 -33.59 11.65
C ASN A 33 41.28 -32.61 10.47
N ILE A 34 40.23 -31.83 10.20
CA ILE A 34 40.20 -30.86 9.09
C ILE A 34 41.11 -29.65 9.38
N LEU A 35 41.69 -29.56 10.59
CA LEU A 35 42.69 -28.56 10.96
C LEU A 35 44.07 -29.21 11.19
N GLY A 36 44.62 -29.77 10.12
CA GLY A 36 46.07 -30.00 10.02
C GLY A 36 46.74 -28.78 9.40
N PRO A 37 47.96 -28.38 9.83
CA PRO A 37 48.59 -27.12 9.43
C PRO A 37 48.96 -27.00 7.93
N ASN A 38 48.65 -28.02 7.12
CA ASN A 38 49.02 -28.08 5.71
C ASN A 38 47.83 -27.97 4.73
N ASN A 39 46.59 -27.88 5.22
CA ASN A 39 45.40 -27.64 4.39
C ASN A 39 44.57 -26.50 5.01
N ILE A 40 45.19 -25.34 5.20
CA ILE A 40 44.42 -24.10 5.27
C ILE A 40 43.83 -23.95 3.85
N PRO A 41 42.51 -24.03 3.64
CA PRO A 41 41.95 -23.63 2.35
C PRO A 41 42.47 -22.21 2.08
N PRO A 42 42.92 -21.88 0.87
CA PRO A 42 43.29 -20.50 0.57
C PRO A 42 42.16 -19.62 1.11
N PRO A 43 42.49 -18.53 1.84
CA PRO A 43 41.49 -17.72 2.51
C PRO A 43 40.33 -17.52 1.55
N THR A 44 39.12 -17.90 1.98
CA THR A 44 37.91 -17.69 1.19
C THR A 44 37.98 -16.27 0.69
N ASP A 45 38.11 -16.11 -0.63
CA ASP A 45 38.23 -14.79 -1.20
C ASP A 45 36.86 -14.13 -1.06
N PHE A 46 36.68 -13.38 0.02
CA PHE A 46 35.50 -12.57 0.27
C PHE A 46 35.48 -11.31 -0.61
N ARG A 47 36.46 -11.16 -1.52
CA ARG A 47 36.33 -10.19 -2.60
C ARG A 47 35.09 -10.58 -3.39
N LEU A 48 34.17 -9.62 -3.51
CA LEU A 48 33.20 -9.63 -4.59
C LEU A 48 33.94 -9.99 -5.88
N PRO A 49 33.40 -10.85 -6.77
CA PRO A 49 34.01 -11.04 -8.08
C PRO A 49 34.32 -9.67 -8.68
N GLU A 50 35.54 -9.49 -9.19
CA GLU A 50 35.95 -8.24 -9.86
C GLU A 50 34.99 -7.86 -11.00
N ASP A 51 34.11 -8.78 -11.41
CA ASP A 51 33.06 -8.64 -12.43
C ASP A 51 31.69 -8.12 -11.91
N THR A 52 31.59 -7.58 -10.68
CA THR A 52 30.29 -7.16 -10.10
C THR A 52 29.97 -5.68 -10.23
N ILE A 53 30.99 -4.83 -10.36
CA ILE A 53 30.87 -3.39 -10.52
C ILE A 53 31.38 -3.05 -11.92
N PRO A 54 30.63 -2.29 -12.74
CA PRO A 54 31.13 -1.87 -14.04
C PRO A 54 32.44 -1.09 -13.85
N GLY A 55 33.51 -1.52 -14.52
CA GLY A 55 34.79 -0.80 -14.52
C GLY A 55 34.65 0.61 -15.11
N HIS A 56 33.64 0.83 -15.95
CA HIS A 56 33.36 2.13 -16.56
C HIS A 56 31.86 2.35 -16.83
N ILE A 57 31.40 3.60 -16.71
CA ILE A 57 30.02 4.00 -17.04
C ILE A 57 30.05 5.15 -18.04
N ASP A 58 29.49 4.94 -19.22
CA ASP A 58 29.27 6.02 -20.17
C ASP A 58 27.92 6.67 -19.87
N VAL A 59 27.92 7.98 -19.71
CA VAL A 59 26.69 8.77 -19.61
C VAL A 59 26.63 9.77 -20.75
N ASN A 60 25.55 9.69 -21.52
CA ASN A 60 25.31 10.58 -22.65
C ASN A 60 24.02 11.40 -22.40
N PRO A 61 24.12 12.73 -22.20
CA PRO A 61 22.96 13.60 -22.08
C PRO A 61 22.18 13.66 -23.38
N VAL A 62 20.86 13.72 -23.27
CA VAL A 62 19.96 14.03 -24.40
C VAL A 62 19.40 15.45 -24.19
N PRO A 63 19.83 16.42 -25.00
CA PRO A 63 19.40 17.80 -24.88
C PRO A 63 17.88 17.94 -24.95
N ALA A 64 17.34 18.82 -24.11
CA ALA A 64 15.97 19.25 -24.18
C ALA A 64 15.73 20.06 -25.46
N LYS A 65 14.59 19.80 -26.11
CA LYS A 65 14.14 20.66 -27.19
C LYS A 65 13.67 21.99 -26.59
N ASP A 66 14.23 23.10 -27.06
CA ASP A 66 13.85 24.46 -26.66
C ASP A 66 13.89 24.72 -25.13
N GLY A 67 14.70 23.94 -24.39
CA GLY A 67 14.79 24.05 -22.93
C GLY A 67 13.67 23.37 -22.14
N GLU A 68 12.78 22.62 -22.79
CA GLU A 68 11.63 21.97 -22.15
C GLU A 68 12.05 20.75 -21.31
N VAL A 69 11.80 20.81 -20.00
CA VAL A 69 12.20 19.77 -19.03
C VAL A 69 11.08 19.43 -18.05
N PHE A 70 11.24 18.34 -17.29
CA PHE A 70 10.16 17.75 -16.49
C PHE A 70 10.62 17.42 -15.06
N GLY A 71 9.68 17.24 -14.12
CA GLY A 71 10.00 16.82 -12.77
C GLY A 71 8.80 16.28 -11.99
N SER A 72 9.08 15.71 -10.82
CA SER A 72 8.11 15.06 -9.93
C SER A 72 7.42 13.87 -10.61
N PHE A 73 8.20 12.84 -10.94
CA PHE A 73 7.70 11.67 -11.66
C PHE A 73 6.89 10.72 -10.76
N GLN A 74 5.59 10.58 -11.04
CA GLN A 74 4.65 9.87 -10.18
C GLN A 74 4.40 8.42 -10.58
N ARG A 75 4.52 8.06 -11.87
CA ARG A 75 4.23 6.71 -12.35
C ARG A 75 4.85 6.46 -13.71
N LYS A 76 5.24 5.21 -13.99
CA LYS A 76 5.58 4.73 -15.33
C LYS A 76 4.81 3.45 -15.65
N PHE A 77 4.43 3.27 -16.90
CA PHE A 77 3.69 2.08 -17.36
C PHE A 77 3.83 1.90 -18.87
N LYS A 78 3.56 0.68 -19.35
CA LYS A 78 3.46 0.39 -20.78
C LYS A 78 2.00 0.28 -21.20
N TYR A 79 1.67 0.92 -22.31
CA TYR A 79 0.36 0.80 -22.95
C TYR A 79 0.53 0.81 -24.46
N GLN A 80 -0.12 -0.11 -25.17
CA GLN A 80 -0.01 -0.27 -26.63
C GLN A 80 1.44 -0.29 -27.15
N GLY A 81 2.33 -0.98 -26.42
CA GLY A 81 3.74 -1.13 -26.80
C GLY A 81 4.61 0.10 -26.61
N LYS A 82 4.11 1.19 -26.01
CA LYS A 82 4.88 2.40 -25.71
C LYS A 82 5.02 2.64 -24.22
N TRP A 83 6.09 3.32 -23.84
CA TRP A 83 6.29 3.78 -22.48
C TRP A 83 5.54 5.08 -22.24
N TYR A 84 4.88 5.17 -21.09
CA TYR A 84 4.27 6.39 -20.58
C TYR A 84 4.80 6.69 -19.18
N VAL A 85 5.02 7.97 -18.90
CA VAL A 85 5.47 8.46 -17.60
C VAL A 85 4.63 9.67 -17.20
N LEU A 86 4.16 9.68 -15.95
CA LEU A 86 3.43 10.78 -15.35
C LEU A 86 4.42 11.70 -14.62
N ALA A 87 4.41 13.00 -14.95
CA ALA A 87 5.20 14.02 -14.28
C ALA A 87 4.29 15.16 -13.81
N ASP A 88 4.45 15.62 -12.56
CA ASP A 88 3.57 16.70 -12.08
C ASP A 88 3.87 18.04 -12.75
N TYR A 89 5.11 18.26 -13.22
CA TYR A 89 5.55 19.57 -13.70
C TYR A 89 6.34 19.52 -15.01
N MET A 90 6.05 20.49 -15.88
CA MET A 90 6.85 20.86 -17.05
C MET A 90 7.42 22.27 -16.86
N TYR A 91 8.67 22.48 -17.26
CA TYR A 91 9.38 23.74 -17.13
C TYR A 91 10.08 24.14 -18.43
N ASP A 92 10.24 25.45 -18.65
CA ASP A 92 11.25 25.99 -19.55
C ASP A 92 12.51 26.32 -18.71
N TYR A 93 13.61 25.63 -18.97
CA TYR A 93 14.88 25.81 -18.27
C TYR A 93 15.80 26.79 -19.01
N ASP A 94 16.26 27.83 -18.30
CA ASP A 94 17.30 28.75 -18.80
C ASP A 94 18.68 28.36 -18.23
N PRO A 95 19.58 27.79 -19.05
CA PRO A 95 20.90 27.37 -18.58
C PRO A 95 21.81 28.53 -18.17
N LYS A 96 21.59 29.75 -18.69
CA LYS A 96 22.44 30.91 -18.37
C LYS A 96 22.18 31.43 -16.97
N THR A 97 20.91 31.47 -16.57
CA THR A 97 20.49 31.99 -15.27
C THR A 97 20.26 30.88 -14.24
N LYS A 98 20.29 29.61 -14.67
CA LYS A 98 20.01 28.42 -13.85
C LYS A 98 18.61 28.48 -13.23
N THR A 99 17.62 29.01 -13.97
CA THR A 99 16.23 29.17 -13.49
C THR A 99 15.26 28.27 -14.22
N LEU A 100 14.25 27.78 -13.49
CA LEU A 100 13.13 27.02 -14.03
C LEU A 100 11.88 27.90 -14.04
N ASN A 101 11.22 27.96 -15.19
CA ASN A 101 9.93 28.62 -15.33
C ASN A 101 8.85 27.56 -15.57
N ARG A 102 7.96 27.35 -14.59
CA ARG A 102 6.89 26.36 -14.70
C ARG A 102 5.94 26.73 -15.84
N LYS A 103 5.65 25.76 -16.70
CA LYS A 103 4.87 25.93 -17.94
C LYS A 103 3.51 25.25 -17.90
N ALA A 104 3.44 24.08 -17.29
CA ALA A 104 2.23 23.26 -17.19
C ALA A 104 2.36 22.26 -16.03
N GLU A 105 1.22 21.71 -15.61
CA GLU A 105 1.13 20.67 -14.58
C GLU A 105 0.48 19.39 -15.15
N ASP A 106 0.46 18.30 -14.39
CA ASP A 106 -0.27 17.07 -14.74
C ASP A 106 0.07 16.54 -16.15
N ILE A 107 1.35 16.23 -16.36
CA ILE A 107 1.93 15.91 -17.68
C ILE A 107 1.92 14.40 -17.92
N ILE A 108 1.43 13.99 -19.09
CA ILE A 108 1.57 12.64 -19.61
C ILE A 108 2.69 12.67 -20.66
N LEU A 109 3.80 12.01 -20.36
CA LEU A 109 4.92 11.83 -21.29
C LEU A 109 4.76 10.49 -22.00
N GLN A 110 4.98 10.48 -23.31
CA GLN A 110 5.17 9.26 -24.09
C GLN A 110 6.65 9.16 -24.47
N ILE A 111 7.24 7.99 -24.29
CA ILE A 111 8.64 7.74 -24.63
C ILE A 111 8.68 6.69 -25.73
N ASP A 112 9.34 7.04 -26.83
CA ASP A 112 9.48 6.16 -27.98
C ASP A 112 10.60 5.12 -27.79
N ASN A 113 10.73 4.22 -28.77
CA ASN A 113 11.72 3.15 -28.77
C ASN A 113 13.18 3.64 -28.89
N ASN A 114 13.40 4.91 -29.20
CA ASN A 114 14.73 5.53 -29.25
C ASN A 114 15.05 6.30 -27.96
N GLY A 115 14.11 6.37 -27.01
CA GLY A 115 14.22 7.16 -25.79
C GLY A 115 13.77 8.62 -25.96
N ASN A 116 13.24 9.02 -27.11
CA ASN A 116 12.75 10.38 -27.27
C ASN A 116 11.48 10.59 -26.47
N ILE A 117 11.45 11.68 -25.72
CA ILE A 117 10.33 12.08 -24.88
C ILE A 117 9.44 13.03 -25.69
N VAL A 118 8.15 12.73 -25.73
CA VAL A 118 7.12 13.58 -26.33
C VAL A 118 6.06 13.87 -25.26
N VAL A 119 5.68 15.14 -25.12
CA VAL A 119 4.51 15.52 -24.31
C VAL A 119 3.27 15.01 -25.03
N TYR A 120 2.67 13.95 -24.49
CA TYR A 120 1.45 13.35 -25.02
C TYR A 120 0.22 14.19 -24.66
N ASP A 121 0.17 14.66 -23.41
CA ASP A 121 -0.82 15.61 -22.91
C ASP A 121 -0.25 16.43 -21.75
N LYS A 122 -0.78 17.62 -21.53
CA LYS A 122 -0.40 18.51 -20.43
C LYS A 122 -1.63 19.17 -19.84
N ASP A 123 -1.56 19.55 -18.57
CA ASP A 123 -2.73 19.97 -17.80
C ASP A 123 -3.84 18.90 -17.92
N SER A 124 -3.42 17.63 -17.89
CA SER A 124 -4.24 16.53 -18.37
C SER A 124 -5.34 16.19 -17.38
N LYS A 125 -6.59 16.25 -17.86
CA LYS A 125 -7.74 15.78 -17.07
C LYS A 125 -7.68 14.28 -16.74
N GLY A 126 -6.92 13.48 -17.51
CA GLY A 126 -6.76 12.04 -17.27
C GLY A 126 -5.69 11.70 -16.23
N TYR A 127 -4.89 12.68 -15.79
CA TYR A 127 -3.74 12.46 -14.91
C TYR A 127 -4.11 11.75 -13.59
N ARG A 128 -5.15 12.24 -12.91
CA ARG A 128 -5.61 11.68 -11.63
C ARG A 128 -6.12 10.26 -11.76
N ASP A 129 -6.79 9.95 -12.86
CA ASP A 129 -7.29 8.61 -13.14
C ASP A 129 -6.14 7.65 -13.47
N LEU A 130 -5.10 8.11 -14.18
CA LEU A 130 -3.88 7.34 -14.43
C LEU A 130 -3.07 7.05 -13.16
N LEU A 131 -3.11 7.94 -12.16
CA LEU A 131 -2.54 7.64 -10.83
C LEU A 131 -3.28 6.50 -10.14
N ARG A 132 -4.59 6.36 -10.36
CA ARG A 132 -5.44 5.31 -9.76
C ARG A 132 -5.51 4.02 -10.58
N MET A 133 -5.19 4.10 -11.88
CA MET A 133 -5.17 2.99 -12.83
C MET A 133 -4.57 1.74 -12.19
N ASN A 134 -5.20 0.58 -12.32
CA ASN A 134 -4.67 -0.65 -11.76
C ASN A 134 -4.78 -1.85 -12.71
N VAL A 135 -5.38 -1.67 -13.88
CA VAL A 135 -5.48 -2.66 -14.94
C VAL A 135 -5.19 -2.00 -16.28
N ILE A 136 -4.36 -2.66 -17.08
CA ILE A 136 -4.00 -2.30 -18.45
C ILE A 136 -4.38 -3.48 -19.34
N GLU A 137 -5.37 -3.26 -20.22
CA GLU A 137 -5.79 -4.18 -21.26
C GLU A 137 -5.19 -3.75 -22.62
N GLU A 138 -5.35 -4.56 -23.67
CA GLU A 138 -4.75 -4.28 -24.99
C GLU A 138 -5.22 -2.94 -25.60
N ASN A 139 -6.50 -2.61 -25.40
CA ASN A 139 -7.16 -1.48 -26.05
C ASN A 139 -7.71 -0.42 -25.07
N ARG A 140 -7.52 -0.61 -23.76
CA ARG A 140 -7.91 0.37 -22.73
C ARG A 140 -7.16 0.16 -21.43
N VAL A 141 -7.14 1.21 -20.62
CA VAL A 141 -6.75 1.17 -19.21
C VAL A 141 -7.97 1.36 -18.33
N LEU A 142 -7.92 0.87 -17.10
CA LEU A 142 -9.01 1.05 -16.14
C LEU A 142 -8.54 1.01 -14.69
N TYR A 143 -9.43 1.46 -13.80
CA TYR A 143 -9.39 1.11 -12.39
C TYR A 143 -10.77 0.81 -11.81
N GLU A 144 -10.76 -0.08 -10.83
CA GLU A 144 -11.85 -0.32 -9.89
C GLU A 144 -11.67 0.65 -8.70
N ASP A 145 -12.71 1.41 -8.37
CA ASP A 145 -12.68 2.29 -7.20
C ASP A 145 -12.63 1.47 -5.90
N SER A 146 -12.27 2.13 -4.80
CA SER A 146 -12.24 1.59 -3.43
C SER A 146 -13.53 0.91 -2.98
N TYR A 147 -14.68 1.27 -3.58
CA TYR A 147 -15.99 0.68 -3.29
C TYR A 147 -16.40 -0.45 -4.26
N TYR A 148 -15.55 -0.83 -5.22
CA TYR A 148 -15.88 -1.92 -6.15
C TYR A 148 -16.12 -3.22 -5.38
N GLY A 149 -17.22 -3.90 -5.73
CA GLY A 149 -17.64 -5.14 -5.10
C GLY A 149 -18.30 -4.97 -3.73
N THR A 150 -18.44 -3.74 -3.22
CA THR A 150 -19.10 -3.49 -1.94
C THR A 150 -20.62 -3.60 -2.08
N TYR A 151 -21.25 -4.18 -1.06
CA TYR A 151 -22.69 -4.27 -0.93
C TYR A 151 -23.22 -3.20 0.02
N SER A 152 -24.36 -2.64 -0.32
CA SER A 152 -25.07 -1.64 0.46
C SER A 152 -26.56 -1.89 0.43
N TYR A 153 -27.32 -1.26 1.31
CA TYR A 153 -28.77 -1.22 1.16
C TYR A 153 -29.24 -0.02 0.35
N SER A 154 -30.18 -0.28 -0.55
CA SER A 154 -30.88 0.75 -1.29
C SER A 154 -32.07 1.25 -0.48
N SER A 155 -32.37 2.54 -0.59
CA SER A 155 -33.44 3.19 0.18
C SER A 155 -34.26 4.12 -0.68
N SER A 156 -35.50 4.33 -0.28
CA SER A 156 -36.41 5.31 -0.87
C SER A 156 -37.19 5.97 0.26
N SER A 157 -37.99 6.96 -0.09
CA SER A 157 -38.79 7.70 0.86
C SER A 157 -40.00 8.33 0.23
N TYR A 158 -40.97 8.68 1.06
CA TYR A 158 -42.12 9.48 0.68
C TYR A 158 -42.52 10.39 1.85
N THR A 159 -43.47 11.30 1.60
CA THR A 159 -43.94 12.23 2.61
C THR A 159 -45.43 12.09 2.89
N THR A 160 -45.83 12.40 4.11
CA THR A 160 -47.23 12.54 4.54
C THR A 160 -47.46 13.91 5.17
N ILE A 161 -48.73 14.28 5.37
CA ILE A 161 -49.10 15.50 6.08
C ILE A 161 -49.60 15.11 7.47
N ASN A 162 -48.93 15.60 8.51
CA ASN A 162 -49.34 15.33 9.89
C ASN A 162 -50.60 16.14 10.29
N CYS A 163 -51.13 15.85 11.48
CA CYS A 163 -52.34 16.49 12.00
C CYS A 163 -52.24 18.03 12.16
N LYS A 164 -51.03 18.59 12.10
CA LYS A 164 -50.76 20.04 12.16
C LYS A 164 -50.57 20.66 10.78
N GLY A 165 -50.78 19.91 9.70
CA GLY A 165 -50.60 20.38 8.33
C GLY A 165 -49.13 20.49 7.90
N THR A 166 -48.20 19.86 8.62
CA THR A 166 -46.76 19.87 8.31
C THR A 166 -46.36 18.58 7.60
N GLU A 167 -45.46 18.70 6.62
CA GLU A 167 -44.90 17.55 5.92
C GLU A 167 -44.00 16.72 6.84
N HIS A 168 -44.17 15.40 6.81
CA HIS A 168 -43.37 14.43 7.54
C HIS A 168 -42.77 13.41 6.56
N TYR A 169 -41.55 12.97 6.81
CA TYR A 169 -40.74 12.19 5.87
C TYR A 169 -40.51 10.77 6.39
N HIS A 170 -40.73 9.78 5.51
CA HIS A 170 -40.72 8.37 5.86
C HIS A 170 -39.72 7.59 4.99
N PRO A 171 -38.56 7.21 5.54
CA PRO A 171 -37.58 6.38 4.84
C PRO A 171 -37.93 4.90 4.92
N PHE A 172 -37.67 4.16 3.85
CA PHE A 172 -37.78 2.70 3.81
C PHE A 172 -36.68 2.11 2.93
N ARG A 173 -36.37 0.82 3.12
CA ARG A 173 -35.37 0.15 2.28
C ARG A 173 -36.04 -0.51 1.09
N THR A 174 -35.37 -0.47 -0.05
CA THR A 174 -35.85 -1.07 -1.30
C THR A 174 -35.13 -2.36 -1.64
N GLY A 175 -34.02 -2.67 -0.95
CA GLY A 175 -33.24 -3.87 -1.22
C GLY A 175 -31.78 -3.79 -0.81
N ILE A 176 -31.00 -4.71 -1.38
CA ILE A 176 -29.54 -4.77 -1.31
C ILE A 176 -29.01 -4.51 -2.72
N THR A 177 -28.05 -3.60 -2.83
CA THR A 177 -27.35 -3.26 -4.06
C THR A 177 -25.86 -3.56 -3.93
N PHE A 178 -25.18 -3.63 -5.07
CA PHE A 178 -23.73 -3.71 -5.12
C PHE A 178 -23.13 -2.77 -6.16
N ASN A 179 -21.92 -2.31 -5.86
CA ASN A 179 -21.15 -1.44 -6.74
C ASN A 179 -20.23 -2.27 -7.66
N ASN A 180 -20.34 -2.07 -8.97
CA ASN A 180 -19.40 -2.61 -9.97
C ASN A 180 -18.85 -1.52 -10.91
N VAL A 181 -18.87 -0.26 -10.46
CA VAL A 181 -18.38 0.88 -11.21
C VAL A 181 -16.89 0.72 -11.51
N ILE A 182 -16.53 0.86 -12.78
CA ILE A 182 -15.15 0.95 -13.24
C ILE A 182 -14.98 2.24 -14.04
N TYR A 183 -13.78 2.79 -13.98
CA TYR A 183 -13.38 3.93 -14.79
C TYR A 183 -12.41 3.45 -15.85
N THR A 184 -12.65 3.79 -17.11
CA THR A 184 -11.85 3.27 -18.24
C THR A 184 -11.45 4.38 -19.20
N SER A 185 -10.34 4.20 -19.91
CA SER A 185 -9.93 5.08 -21.00
C SER A 185 -9.18 4.30 -22.07
N SER A 186 -9.44 4.60 -23.35
CA SER A 186 -8.68 4.05 -24.48
C SER A 186 -7.54 4.94 -24.95
N ASP A 187 -7.55 6.22 -24.59
CA ASP A 187 -6.61 7.25 -25.05
C ASP A 187 -5.81 7.92 -23.92
N LEU A 188 -5.97 7.44 -22.69
CA LEU A 188 -5.36 7.91 -21.43
C LEU A 188 -5.89 9.26 -20.91
N ILE A 189 -6.65 10.01 -21.72
CA ILE A 189 -7.06 11.39 -21.43
C ILE A 189 -8.56 11.45 -21.13
N ASN A 190 -9.37 10.82 -21.97
CA ASN A 190 -10.82 10.79 -21.86
C ASN A 190 -11.23 9.53 -21.12
N TRP A 191 -11.65 9.71 -19.87
CA TRP A 191 -12.13 8.65 -19.01
C TRP A 191 -13.65 8.57 -19.02
N THR A 192 -14.17 7.35 -19.09
CA THR A 192 -15.60 7.03 -18.99
C THR A 192 -15.86 6.13 -17.81
N THR A 193 -17.09 6.17 -17.30
CA THR A 193 -17.55 5.32 -16.21
C THR A 193 -18.43 4.22 -16.80
N ASP A 194 -18.06 2.97 -16.58
CA ASP A 194 -18.87 1.80 -16.93
C ASP A 194 -19.39 1.14 -15.64
N GLY A 195 -20.51 0.42 -15.73
CA GLY A 195 -21.15 -0.22 -14.57
C GLY A 195 -22.09 0.72 -13.80
N SER A 196 -22.45 0.33 -12.58
CA SER A 196 -23.36 1.08 -11.70
C SER A 196 -22.98 0.86 -10.23
N SER A 197 -23.22 1.86 -9.39
CA SER A 197 -23.11 1.72 -7.93
C SER A 197 -24.31 0.98 -7.33
N ASP A 198 -25.41 0.87 -8.10
CA ASP A 198 -26.73 0.54 -7.60
C ASP A 198 -27.28 -0.74 -8.27
N ASN A 199 -26.42 -1.70 -8.62
CA ASN A 199 -26.88 -2.97 -9.19
C ASN A 199 -27.70 -3.73 -8.15
N VAL A 200 -28.92 -4.12 -8.49
CA VAL A 200 -29.81 -4.81 -7.57
C VAL A 200 -29.34 -6.25 -7.33
N TYR A 201 -29.00 -6.57 -6.09
CA TYR A 201 -28.78 -7.95 -5.63
C TYR A 201 -30.09 -8.58 -5.15
N LYS A 202 -30.81 -7.89 -4.26
CA LYS A 202 -32.11 -8.30 -3.71
C LYS A 202 -33.04 -7.11 -3.64
N THR A 203 -34.33 -7.33 -3.86
CA THR A 203 -35.38 -6.32 -3.69
C THR A 203 -36.20 -6.64 -2.45
N PHE A 204 -36.60 -5.62 -1.70
CA PHE A 204 -37.47 -5.74 -0.52
C PHE A 204 -38.88 -5.22 -0.80
N PRO A 205 -39.90 -5.68 -0.05
CA PRO A 205 -41.26 -5.18 -0.18
C PRO A 205 -41.32 -3.67 0.04
N SER A 206 -42.16 -2.98 -0.74
CA SER A 206 -42.54 -1.59 -0.44
C SER A 206 -43.29 -1.51 0.89
N VAL A 207 -43.47 -0.30 1.42
CA VAL A 207 -44.31 -0.09 2.62
C VAL A 207 -45.75 -0.53 2.36
N SER A 208 -46.39 -1.16 3.34
CA SER A 208 -47.78 -1.61 3.28
C SER A 208 -48.36 -1.73 4.70
N PRO A 209 -49.63 -1.35 4.92
CA PRO A 209 -50.33 -1.63 6.18
C PRO A 209 -50.61 -3.13 6.37
N ASN A 210 -50.49 -3.95 5.32
CA ASN A 210 -50.65 -5.39 5.40
C ASN A 210 -49.30 -6.06 5.76
N PRO A 211 -49.18 -6.69 6.95
CA PRO A 211 -47.94 -7.33 7.37
C PRO A 211 -47.56 -8.55 6.51
N ASN A 212 -48.50 -9.14 5.76
CA ASN A 212 -48.20 -10.19 4.79
C ASN A 212 -47.60 -9.64 3.49
N GLU A 213 -47.73 -8.34 3.23
CA GLU A 213 -47.14 -7.70 2.06
C GLU A 213 -45.78 -7.09 2.39
N SER A 214 -45.58 -6.58 3.60
CA SER A 214 -44.34 -5.90 3.99
C SER A 214 -43.96 -6.08 5.45
N PHE A 215 -42.68 -6.42 5.69
CA PHE A 215 -42.10 -6.32 7.02
C PHE A 215 -41.80 -4.87 7.43
N GLN A 216 -41.86 -3.93 6.47
CA GLN A 216 -41.48 -2.53 6.69
C GLN A 216 -42.59 -1.69 7.33
N GLY A 217 -43.82 -2.22 7.43
CA GLY A 217 -44.96 -1.46 7.94
C GLY A 217 -45.48 -0.42 6.95
N THR A 218 -46.35 0.47 7.43
CA THR A 218 -47.03 1.49 6.62
C THR A 218 -46.12 2.67 6.31
N PHE A 219 -45.26 3.05 7.27
CA PHE A 219 -44.40 4.22 7.31
C PHE A 219 -42.92 3.87 7.22
N GLY A 220 -42.57 2.59 7.20
CA GLY A 220 -41.18 2.15 7.04
C GLY A 220 -40.49 1.90 8.37
N VAL A 221 -39.20 1.58 8.27
CA VAL A 221 -38.34 1.23 9.40
C VAL A 221 -37.13 2.14 9.34
N SER A 222 -36.89 2.89 10.42
CA SER A 222 -35.83 3.90 10.50
C SER A 222 -34.44 3.26 10.51
N SER A 223 -34.30 2.08 11.11
CA SER A 223 -33.01 1.41 11.28
C SER A 223 -33.13 -0.12 11.40
N TYR A 224 -32.22 -0.84 10.76
CA TYR A 224 -31.89 -2.24 11.00
C TYR A 224 -30.57 -2.60 10.29
N LYS A 225 -29.93 -3.69 10.71
CA LYS A 225 -28.76 -4.27 10.05
C LYS A 225 -29.15 -5.49 9.23
N ILE A 226 -28.46 -5.68 8.09
CA ILE A 226 -28.68 -6.80 7.17
C ILE A 226 -27.48 -7.74 7.23
N VAL A 227 -27.75 -9.03 7.39
CA VAL A 227 -26.73 -10.09 7.37
C VAL A 227 -27.16 -11.22 6.46
N GLU A 228 -26.37 -11.58 5.45
CA GLU A 228 -26.54 -12.89 4.78
C GLU A 228 -25.70 -13.93 5.53
N PHE A 229 -26.31 -15.00 6.02
CA PHE A 229 -25.55 -16.03 6.73
C PHE A 229 -26.10 -17.39 6.39
N LYS A 230 -25.23 -18.23 5.82
CA LYS A 230 -25.58 -19.51 5.21
C LYS A 230 -26.69 -19.33 4.15
N ASP A 231 -27.84 -19.95 4.35
CA ASP A 231 -28.96 -19.94 3.40
C ASP A 231 -29.99 -18.84 3.67
N TYR A 232 -29.73 -17.94 4.63
CA TYR A 232 -30.72 -16.94 5.07
C TYR A 232 -30.18 -15.51 5.03
N ILE A 233 -31.07 -14.55 4.79
CA ILE A 233 -30.86 -13.12 5.00
C ILE A 233 -31.62 -12.71 6.25
N TYR A 234 -30.95 -11.98 7.15
CA TYR A 234 -31.47 -11.53 8.44
C TYR A 234 -31.57 -10.00 8.48
N LEU A 235 -32.65 -9.49 9.08
CA LEU A 235 -32.88 -8.07 9.35
C LEU A 235 -32.99 -7.88 10.87
N ILE A 236 -31.91 -7.43 11.50
CA ILE A 236 -31.75 -7.43 12.97
C ILE A 236 -31.71 -6.00 13.50
N GLY A 237 -32.37 -5.78 14.65
CA GLY A 237 -32.36 -4.50 15.37
C GLY A 237 -33.32 -3.46 14.82
N LEU A 238 -34.55 -3.89 14.48
CA LEU A 238 -35.57 -3.01 13.90
C LEU A 238 -35.96 -1.87 14.84
N GLU A 239 -36.08 -0.69 14.24
CA GLU A 239 -36.66 0.51 14.84
C GLU A 239 -37.72 1.08 13.90
N GLU A 240 -38.98 1.08 14.35
CA GLU A 240 -40.10 1.59 13.55
C GLU A 240 -40.15 3.12 13.49
N ASP A 241 -40.79 3.65 12.45
CA ASP A 241 -41.13 5.08 12.37
C ASP A 241 -42.11 5.49 13.50
N PHE A 242 -42.06 6.76 13.94
CA PHE A 242 -42.99 7.33 14.93
C PHE A 242 -44.46 7.14 14.50
N ASP A 243 -44.74 7.29 13.21
CA ASP A 243 -46.08 7.27 12.64
C ASP A 243 -46.68 5.85 12.61
N GLU A 244 -45.87 4.78 12.71
CA GLU A 244 -46.40 3.40 12.84
C GLU A 244 -47.29 3.22 14.07
N GLN A 245 -46.94 3.91 15.17
CA GLN A 245 -47.75 3.91 16.40
C GLN A 245 -48.64 5.15 16.52
N ASN A 246 -48.46 6.15 15.63
CA ASN A 246 -49.19 7.41 15.65
C ASN A 246 -49.55 7.86 14.20
N PRO A 247 -50.46 7.16 13.49
CA PRO A 247 -50.64 7.34 12.03
C PRO A 247 -51.11 8.72 11.57
N SER A 248 -51.50 9.61 12.49
CA SER A 248 -51.83 11.01 12.20
C SER A 248 -50.60 11.93 12.19
N GLY A 249 -49.39 11.38 12.42
CA GLY A 249 -48.16 12.15 12.61
C GLY A 249 -48.14 12.96 13.91
N CYS A 250 -49.04 12.65 14.84
CA CYS A 250 -49.22 13.36 16.09
C CYS A 250 -49.60 12.41 17.22
N ARG A 251 -49.11 12.71 18.43
CA ARG A 251 -49.45 11.98 19.64
C ARG A 251 -49.99 12.91 20.73
N ASN A 252 -51.05 12.47 21.41
CA ASN A 252 -51.66 13.20 22.51
C ASN A 252 -50.65 13.36 23.66
N GLU A 253 -50.51 14.56 24.22
CA GLU A 253 -49.61 14.87 25.35
C GLU A 253 -49.95 14.05 26.61
N ASN A 254 -51.19 13.62 26.77
CA ASN A 254 -51.57 12.75 27.89
C ASN A 254 -51.24 11.27 27.66
N ALA A 255 -50.73 10.90 26.47
CA ALA A 255 -50.26 9.55 26.22
C ALA A 255 -48.93 9.31 26.94
N GLY A 256 -48.70 8.09 27.44
CA GLY A 256 -47.41 7.72 28.02
C GLY A 256 -46.32 7.55 26.95
N SER A 257 -45.06 7.54 27.42
CA SER A 257 -43.88 7.21 26.60
C SER A 257 -44.05 5.87 25.89
N PHE A 258 -43.46 5.74 24.71
CA PHE A 258 -43.57 4.53 23.90
C PHE A 258 -42.27 4.21 23.18
N THR A 259 -42.02 2.92 22.95
CA THR A 259 -40.76 2.42 22.39
C THR A 259 -40.93 2.13 20.89
N VAL A 260 -39.95 2.53 20.10
CA VAL A 260 -39.91 2.28 18.64
C VAL A 260 -38.97 1.15 18.25
N SER A 261 -37.94 0.86 19.05
CA SER A 261 -37.15 -0.37 18.91
C SER A 261 -38.00 -1.60 19.19
N LYS A 262 -37.82 -2.66 18.40
CA LYS A 262 -38.64 -3.87 18.51
C LYS A 262 -37.88 -5.05 19.08
N ASP A 263 -38.62 -5.95 19.72
CA ASP A 263 -38.16 -7.23 20.24
C ASP A 263 -38.34 -8.34 19.21
N ILE A 264 -38.29 -7.98 17.92
CA ILE A 264 -38.41 -8.92 16.81
C ILE A 264 -37.32 -8.64 15.77
N TYR A 265 -37.02 -9.66 14.99
CA TYR A 265 -36.21 -9.58 13.78
C TYR A 265 -36.85 -10.45 12.70
N TYR A 266 -36.46 -10.22 11.45
CA TYR A 266 -36.95 -11.00 10.32
C TYR A 266 -35.82 -11.80 9.69
N ARG A 267 -36.16 -12.96 9.13
CA ARG A 267 -35.26 -13.69 8.23
C ARG A 267 -35.99 -14.26 7.03
N ILE A 268 -35.27 -14.55 5.97
CA ILE A 268 -35.79 -15.19 4.77
C ILE A 268 -34.75 -16.13 4.17
N ASP A 269 -35.19 -17.27 3.66
CA ASP A 269 -34.32 -18.11 2.82
C ASP A 269 -33.91 -17.30 1.58
N LYS A 270 -32.62 -17.19 1.32
CA LYS A 270 -32.08 -16.30 0.29
C LYS A 270 -32.52 -16.67 -1.13
N ASN A 271 -33.05 -17.87 -1.35
CA ASN A 271 -33.59 -18.31 -2.63
C ASN A 271 -35.10 -18.02 -2.79
N LYS A 272 -35.79 -17.61 -1.73
CA LYS A 272 -37.18 -17.13 -1.82
C LYS A 272 -37.22 -15.70 -2.37
N ASP A 273 -38.41 -15.31 -2.84
CA ASP A 273 -38.66 -13.94 -3.28
C ASP A 273 -38.65 -12.99 -2.08
N THR A 274 -37.61 -12.17 -2.00
CA THR A 274 -37.37 -11.19 -0.94
C THR A 274 -38.28 -9.97 -1.02
N SER A 275 -38.99 -9.77 -2.13
CA SER A 275 -39.90 -8.64 -2.34
C SER A 275 -41.31 -8.87 -1.77
N THR A 276 -41.59 -10.08 -1.27
CA THR A 276 -42.89 -10.46 -0.71
C THR A 276 -42.82 -10.62 0.81
N GLY A 277 -43.57 -9.81 1.56
CA GLY A 277 -43.59 -9.83 3.04
C GLY A 277 -43.88 -11.20 3.66
N ALA A 278 -44.82 -11.96 3.10
CA ALA A 278 -45.23 -13.28 3.61
C ALA A 278 -44.12 -14.35 3.59
N ASN A 279 -43.05 -14.13 2.81
CA ASN A 279 -41.90 -15.02 2.79
C ASN A 279 -40.92 -14.78 3.96
N TRP A 280 -41.06 -13.65 4.65
CA TRP A 280 -40.20 -13.28 5.78
C TRP A 280 -40.73 -13.89 7.07
N GLU A 281 -39.89 -14.66 7.75
CA GLU A 281 -40.17 -15.26 9.04
C GLU A 281 -39.89 -14.24 10.15
N LYS A 282 -40.90 -13.98 10.98
CA LYS A 282 -40.80 -13.10 12.15
C LYS A 282 -40.38 -13.89 13.39
N ILE A 283 -39.34 -13.43 14.08
CA ILE A 283 -38.78 -14.12 15.26
C ILE A 283 -38.57 -13.12 16.41
N THR A 284 -38.81 -13.54 17.64
CA THR A 284 -38.58 -12.73 18.84
C THR A 284 -37.09 -12.70 19.22
N THR A 285 -36.58 -11.53 19.60
CA THR A 285 -35.18 -11.35 19.99
C THR A 285 -34.92 -11.82 21.43
N PRO A 286 -33.74 -12.41 21.73
CA PRO A 286 -33.36 -12.72 23.11
C PRO A 286 -32.85 -11.48 23.88
N TRP A 287 -32.50 -10.38 23.20
CA TRP A 287 -32.02 -9.12 23.79
C TRP A 287 -33.13 -8.09 24.05
N GLY A 288 -34.39 -8.42 23.74
CA GLY A 288 -35.54 -7.55 23.90
C GLY A 288 -35.59 -6.40 22.89
N GLN A 289 -36.31 -5.32 23.25
CA GLN A 289 -36.50 -4.14 22.40
C GLN A 289 -35.20 -3.32 22.29
N ARG A 290 -34.32 -3.70 21.35
CA ARG A 290 -33.05 -3.00 21.06
C ARG A 290 -32.81 -2.88 19.55
N SER A 291 -32.38 -1.69 19.12
CA SER A 291 -31.83 -1.34 17.81
C SER A 291 -30.32 -1.03 17.93
N SER A 292 -29.68 -0.57 16.86
CA SER A 292 -28.25 -0.17 16.83
C SER A 292 -27.27 -1.22 17.39
N LEU A 293 -27.58 -2.51 17.19
CA LEU A 293 -26.82 -3.63 17.76
C LEU A 293 -25.43 -3.76 17.13
N SER A 294 -24.47 -4.23 17.93
CA SER A 294 -23.18 -4.72 17.41
C SER A 294 -23.38 -6.16 16.93
N ILE A 295 -23.08 -6.40 15.66
CA ILE A 295 -23.27 -7.71 15.02
C ILE A 295 -21.95 -8.16 14.41
N ARG A 296 -21.58 -9.40 14.73
CA ARG A 296 -20.41 -10.07 14.18
C ARG A 296 -20.79 -11.45 13.68
N TYR A 297 -19.96 -12.03 12.81
CA TYR A 297 -20.20 -13.36 12.27
C TYR A 297 -18.88 -14.07 11.93
N ASP A 298 -18.90 -15.39 12.00
CA ASP A 298 -17.87 -16.28 11.46
C ASP A 298 -18.54 -17.36 10.60
N GLU A 299 -17.78 -18.34 10.10
CA GLU A 299 -18.33 -19.45 9.29
C GLU A 299 -19.42 -20.29 10.01
N ASN A 300 -19.45 -20.25 11.34
CA ASN A 300 -20.26 -21.13 12.18
C ASN A 300 -21.43 -20.41 12.87
N LYS A 301 -21.26 -19.15 13.28
CA LYS A 301 -22.20 -18.40 14.13
C LYS A 301 -22.36 -16.93 13.72
N ILE A 302 -23.56 -16.40 13.99
CA ILE A 302 -23.82 -14.96 14.13
C ILE A 302 -23.77 -14.61 15.62
N TYR A 303 -23.21 -13.45 15.95
CA TYR A 303 -23.16 -12.88 17.29
C TYR A 303 -23.83 -11.51 17.32
N VAL A 304 -24.54 -11.23 18.40
CA VAL A 304 -25.22 -9.96 18.65
C VAL A 304 -24.89 -9.50 20.07
N THR A 305 -24.62 -8.21 20.27
CA THR A 305 -24.39 -7.63 21.59
C THR A 305 -24.69 -6.12 21.60
N LYS A 306 -24.69 -5.53 22.80
CA LYS A 306 -24.87 -4.09 23.05
C LYS A 306 -26.21 -3.58 22.50
N GLY A 307 -26.20 -2.39 21.91
CA GLY A 307 -27.35 -1.76 21.27
C GLY A 307 -28.01 -0.69 22.12
N GLU A 308 -29.09 -0.17 21.57
CA GLU A 308 -29.82 0.97 22.10
C GLU A 308 -31.31 0.69 22.06
N ARG A 309 -32.09 1.38 22.88
CA ARG A 309 -33.56 1.41 22.76
C ARG A 309 -34.00 2.83 22.45
N GLY A 310 -34.50 3.03 21.25
CA GLY A 310 -35.21 4.22 20.82
C GLY A 310 -36.62 4.27 21.38
N TYR A 311 -36.97 5.38 22.00
CA TYR A 311 -38.31 5.64 22.54
C TYR A 311 -38.63 7.13 22.48
N TYR A 312 -39.91 7.47 22.55
CA TYR A 312 -40.36 8.85 22.62
C TYR A 312 -40.96 9.11 24.00
N GLU A 313 -40.61 10.26 24.57
CA GLU A 313 -41.20 10.79 25.79
C GLU A 313 -41.64 12.23 25.59
N LEU A 314 -42.63 12.67 26.37
CA LEU A 314 -43.11 14.04 26.30
C LEU A 314 -42.08 14.98 26.95
N GLY A 315 -41.45 15.81 26.14
CA GLY A 315 -40.70 17.00 26.57
C GLY A 315 -41.62 18.21 26.75
N ASN A 316 -41.03 19.41 26.89
CA ASN A 316 -41.79 20.66 26.95
C ASN A 316 -41.52 21.50 25.70
N PRO A 317 -42.45 21.67 24.73
CA PRO A 317 -43.82 21.14 24.62
C PRO A 317 -44.00 20.04 23.55
N TYR A 318 -42.94 19.30 23.18
CA TYR A 318 -42.97 18.35 22.06
C TYR A 318 -42.59 16.92 22.48
N TRP A 319 -43.01 15.95 21.67
CA TRP A 319 -42.54 14.57 21.78
C TRP A 319 -41.10 14.50 21.28
N ASP A 320 -40.18 14.12 22.17
CA ASP A 320 -38.76 14.04 21.88
C ASP A 320 -38.33 12.58 21.72
N TYR A 321 -37.54 12.30 20.70
CA TYR A 321 -36.83 11.03 20.58
C TYR A 321 -35.74 10.93 21.65
N LYS A 322 -35.69 9.82 22.36
CA LYS A 322 -34.71 9.48 23.39
C LYS A 322 -34.13 8.10 23.13
N THR A 323 -32.94 7.89 23.65
CA THR A 323 -32.20 6.65 23.49
C THR A 323 -31.75 6.15 24.86
N GLN A 324 -32.09 4.90 25.18
CA GLN A 324 -31.50 4.19 26.31
C GLN A 324 -30.35 3.31 25.80
N SER A 325 -29.13 3.59 26.26
CA SER A 325 -27.94 2.84 25.89
C SER A 325 -27.80 1.55 26.71
N PHE A 326 -27.39 0.46 26.05
CA PHE A 326 -27.01 -0.82 26.67
C PHE A 326 -25.51 -1.11 26.54
N GLU A 327 -24.66 -0.08 26.45
CA GLU A 327 -23.21 -0.25 26.31
C GLU A 327 -22.56 -0.99 27.49
N ASN A 328 -23.16 -0.92 28.68
CA ASN A 328 -22.69 -1.64 29.87
C ASN A 328 -23.17 -3.10 29.96
N ASP A 329 -24.08 -3.54 29.07
CA ASP A 329 -24.50 -4.94 29.01
C ASP A 329 -23.46 -5.76 28.24
N ASN A 330 -22.77 -6.65 28.94
CA ASN A 330 -21.73 -7.51 28.34
C ASN A 330 -22.26 -8.84 27.82
N THR A 331 -23.59 -9.02 27.78
CA THR A 331 -24.18 -10.24 27.23
C THR A 331 -23.91 -10.30 25.73
N ILE A 332 -23.36 -11.43 25.29
CA ILE A 332 -23.13 -11.74 23.87
C ILE A 332 -24.04 -12.91 23.54
N TRP A 333 -25.00 -12.68 22.65
CA TRP A 333 -25.86 -13.74 22.13
C TRP A 333 -25.24 -14.31 20.85
N SER A 334 -25.23 -15.62 20.70
CA SER A 334 -24.81 -16.27 19.46
C SER A 334 -25.82 -17.28 18.97
N SER A 335 -25.80 -17.55 17.67
CA SER A 335 -26.64 -18.57 17.04
C SER A 335 -25.96 -19.18 15.82
N THR A 336 -26.11 -20.50 15.64
CA THR A 336 -25.62 -21.23 14.47
C THR A 336 -26.62 -21.28 13.31
N ASP A 337 -27.89 -20.98 13.58
CA ASP A 337 -29.02 -21.07 12.64
C ASP A 337 -29.87 -19.78 12.60
N GLY A 338 -29.48 -18.78 13.39
CA GLY A 338 -30.16 -17.51 13.52
C GLY A 338 -31.57 -17.62 14.10
N VAL A 339 -31.88 -18.66 14.87
CA VAL A 339 -33.17 -18.86 15.59
C VAL A 339 -32.91 -19.27 17.03
N ASN A 340 -32.06 -20.27 17.22
CA ASN A 340 -31.72 -20.80 18.53
C ASN A 340 -30.53 -20.02 19.06
N TRP A 341 -30.82 -19.07 19.95
CA TRP A 341 -29.81 -18.19 20.55
C TRP A 341 -29.36 -18.70 21.92
N GLN A 342 -28.05 -18.59 22.16
CA GLN A 342 -27.43 -18.90 23.44
C GLN A 342 -26.53 -17.74 23.89
N VAL A 343 -26.25 -17.66 25.19
CA VAL A 343 -25.31 -16.68 25.73
C VAL A 343 -23.90 -17.26 25.68
N GLU A 344 -22.97 -16.52 25.08
CA GLU A 344 -21.56 -16.92 25.06
C GLU A 344 -20.92 -16.78 26.46
N PRO A 345 -20.06 -17.73 26.86
CA PRO A 345 -19.44 -17.71 28.18
C PRO A 345 -18.33 -16.65 28.32
N ASN A 346 -17.78 -16.16 27.19
CA ASN A 346 -16.75 -15.11 27.13
C ASN A 346 -16.75 -14.44 25.76
N SER A 347 -15.97 -13.36 25.61
CA SER A 347 -15.92 -12.58 24.36
C SER A 347 -14.96 -13.12 23.31
N SER A 348 -14.12 -14.12 23.61
CA SER A 348 -13.01 -14.49 22.71
C SER A 348 -13.46 -14.92 21.32
N ALA A 349 -14.56 -15.66 21.18
CA ALA A 349 -15.09 -16.03 19.88
C ALA A 349 -15.66 -14.82 19.12
N TYR A 350 -16.39 -13.96 19.81
CA TYR A 350 -16.94 -12.71 19.27
C TYR A 350 -15.84 -11.72 18.82
N ASP A 351 -14.79 -11.56 19.64
CA ASP A 351 -13.70 -10.64 19.37
C ASP A 351 -12.89 -11.04 18.13
N ASN A 352 -12.82 -12.34 17.84
CA ASN A 352 -12.17 -12.92 16.66
C ASN A 352 -13.08 -13.02 15.42
N ALA A 353 -14.39 -12.78 15.56
CA ALA A 353 -15.35 -12.85 14.47
C ALA A 353 -15.33 -11.57 13.61
N ASN A 354 -15.78 -11.70 12.36
CA ASN A 354 -15.86 -10.57 11.43
C ASN A 354 -16.93 -9.59 11.87
N GLU A 355 -16.60 -8.31 11.93
CA GLU A 355 -17.55 -7.26 12.27
C GLU A 355 -18.32 -6.78 11.06
N ILE A 356 -19.62 -6.60 11.24
CA ILE A 356 -20.44 -5.85 10.29
C ILE A 356 -20.26 -4.38 10.65
N TYR A 357 -19.53 -3.66 9.78
CA TYR A 357 -19.19 -2.26 9.96
C TYR A 357 -20.38 -1.45 10.49
N SER A 358 -20.11 -0.53 11.42
CA SER A 358 -21.15 0.28 12.08
C SER A 358 -21.78 1.33 11.16
N TYR A 359 -21.25 1.54 9.95
CA TYR A 359 -21.82 2.49 9.01
C TYR A 359 -23.23 2.09 8.61
N SER A 360 -24.11 3.10 8.65
CA SER A 360 -25.54 3.02 8.36
C SER A 360 -25.86 2.72 6.89
N SER A 361 -24.97 2.12 6.11
CA SER A 361 -25.23 1.59 4.76
C SER A 361 -24.68 0.17 4.51
N SER A 362 -24.02 -0.46 5.49
CA SER A 362 -23.24 -1.68 5.23
C SER A 362 -24.01 -2.99 5.43
N VAL A 363 -23.82 -3.94 4.51
CA VAL A 363 -24.37 -5.29 4.55
C VAL A 363 -23.23 -6.25 4.88
N GLY A 364 -23.43 -7.12 5.86
CA GLY A 364 -22.43 -8.12 6.24
C GLY A 364 -22.83 -9.53 5.86
N GLY A 365 -21.90 -10.46 6.01
CA GLY A 365 -22.17 -11.89 5.89
C GLY A 365 -21.60 -12.55 4.64
N ASP A 366 -22.14 -13.73 4.32
CA ASP A 366 -21.74 -14.64 3.23
C ASP A 366 -22.22 -14.15 1.85
N LEU A 367 -22.01 -12.87 1.55
CA LEU A 367 -22.41 -12.27 0.28
C LEU A 367 -21.56 -12.82 -0.87
N PRO A 368 -22.12 -12.93 -2.09
CA PRO A 368 -21.36 -13.36 -3.26
C PRO A 368 -20.14 -12.45 -3.50
N TYR A 369 -18.97 -13.05 -3.69
CA TYR A 369 -17.77 -12.28 -4.01
C TYR A 369 -17.84 -11.75 -5.44
N ILE A 370 -17.73 -10.42 -5.59
CA ILE A 370 -17.63 -9.77 -6.89
C ILE A 370 -16.15 -9.75 -7.26
N GLN A 371 -15.79 -10.58 -8.23
CA GLN A 371 -14.40 -10.78 -8.61
C GLN A 371 -13.76 -9.49 -9.13
N ASN A 372 -12.78 -8.98 -8.40
CA ASN A 372 -11.88 -7.94 -8.89
C ASN A 372 -11.11 -8.46 -10.11
N LYS A 373 -10.87 -7.56 -11.07
CA LYS A 373 -9.95 -7.82 -12.16
C LYS A 373 -8.54 -8.07 -11.63
N ILE A 374 -7.81 -8.92 -12.34
CA ILE A 374 -6.39 -9.16 -12.06
C ILE A 374 -5.65 -7.86 -12.36
N LYS A 375 -5.09 -7.26 -11.30
CA LYS A 375 -4.33 -6.02 -11.41
C LYS A 375 -3.08 -6.23 -12.26
N THR A 376 -2.80 -5.27 -13.13
CA THR A 376 -1.52 -5.21 -13.85
C THR A 376 -0.43 -4.88 -12.83
N PRO A 377 0.62 -5.70 -12.70
CA PRO A 377 1.74 -5.40 -11.82
C PRO A 377 2.32 -4.01 -12.14
N GLU A 378 2.64 -3.24 -11.12
CA GLU A 378 3.35 -1.97 -11.33
C GLU A 378 4.74 -2.23 -11.89
N GLU A 379 5.16 -1.35 -12.79
CA GLU A 379 6.52 -1.40 -13.34
C GLU A 379 7.53 -1.13 -12.22
N PRO A 380 8.54 -2.00 -12.06
CA PRO A 380 9.48 -1.87 -10.96
C PRO A 380 10.31 -0.59 -11.07
N ASN A 381 10.77 -0.10 -9.94
CA ASN A 381 11.69 1.04 -9.84
C ASN A 381 13.14 0.71 -10.28
N TRP A 382 13.36 -0.51 -10.77
CA TRP A 382 14.59 -0.99 -11.35
C TRP A 382 14.36 -1.45 -12.80
N ILE A 383 15.46 -1.62 -13.53
CA ILE A 383 15.48 -2.15 -14.89
C ILE A 383 16.40 -3.37 -14.94
N LYS A 384 16.13 -4.29 -15.86
CA LYS A 384 17.03 -5.40 -16.19
C LYS A 384 17.61 -5.15 -17.57
N LEU A 385 18.90 -5.33 -17.75
CA LEU A 385 19.58 -5.28 -19.05
C LEU A 385 19.97 -6.69 -19.52
N ASP A 386 20.32 -6.85 -20.80
CA ASP A 386 20.66 -8.13 -21.44
C ASP A 386 21.96 -8.72 -20.89
N ASN A 387 22.78 -7.93 -20.20
CA ASN A 387 23.91 -8.44 -19.42
C ASN A 387 23.48 -9.26 -18.19
N GLY A 388 22.18 -9.45 -17.98
CA GLY A 388 21.59 -10.25 -16.91
C GLY A 388 21.47 -9.52 -15.58
N ARG A 389 21.90 -8.25 -15.52
CA ARG A 389 21.95 -7.47 -14.28
C ARG A 389 20.80 -6.49 -14.16
N TYR A 390 20.55 -6.11 -12.92
CA TYR A 390 19.50 -5.20 -12.52
C TYR A 390 20.12 -3.87 -12.09
N TYR A 391 19.47 -2.77 -12.46
CA TYR A 391 19.92 -1.41 -12.17
C TYR A 391 18.77 -0.56 -11.66
N LYS A 392 19.06 0.35 -10.74
CA LYS A 392 18.13 1.43 -10.39
C LYS A 392 18.91 2.68 -10.05
N SER A 393 18.24 3.82 -10.07
CA SER A 393 18.76 5.07 -9.51
C SER A 393 18.87 4.94 -7.99
N ASP A 394 19.89 5.54 -7.37
CA ASP A 394 20.01 5.54 -5.92
C ASP A 394 19.08 6.58 -5.28
N ASN A 395 18.06 6.07 -4.57
CA ASN A 395 17.16 6.84 -3.73
C ASN A 395 17.11 6.25 -2.31
N SER A 396 18.15 5.50 -1.95
CA SER A 396 18.24 4.82 -0.67
C SER A 396 18.28 5.82 0.49
N PRO A 397 18.06 5.36 1.73
CA PRO A 397 18.34 6.15 2.93
C PRO A 397 19.77 6.72 3.00
N TYR A 398 20.70 6.28 2.16
CA TYR A 398 22.03 6.89 2.04
C TYR A 398 22.02 8.27 1.37
N ALA A 399 20.96 8.61 0.63
CA ALA A 399 20.78 9.87 -0.11
C ALA A 399 19.73 10.80 0.50
N THR A 400 19.03 10.39 1.56
CA THR A 400 18.03 11.21 2.27
C THR A 400 18.29 11.23 3.78
N TYR A 401 18.37 12.42 4.36
CA TYR A 401 18.59 12.63 5.78
C TYR A 401 17.40 13.36 6.39
N THR A 402 16.79 12.81 7.44
CA THR A 402 15.63 13.43 8.11
C THR A 402 16.01 13.93 9.50
N ILE A 403 15.95 15.24 9.71
CA ILE A 403 16.16 15.89 11.02
C ILE A 403 14.98 16.82 11.29
N ASN A 404 14.42 16.78 12.50
CA ASN A 404 13.30 17.64 12.92
C ASN A 404 12.10 17.60 11.96
N ASN A 405 11.73 16.41 11.49
CA ASN A 405 10.66 16.18 10.50
C ASN A 405 10.86 16.91 9.15
N LYS A 406 12.09 17.34 8.84
CA LYS A 406 12.48 17.88 7.53
C LYS A 406 13.44 16.91 6.85
N THR A 407 13.18 16.63 5.57
CA THR A 407 14.02 15.76 4.73
C THR A 407 15.01 16.60 3.92
N TYR A 408 16.24 16.12 3.84
CA TYR A 408 17.37 16.74 3.17
C TYR A 408 18.00 15.72 2.21
N TYR A 409 18.43 16.16 1.03
CA TYR A 409 19.07 15.28 0.04
C TYR A 409 20.58 15.36 0.17
N VAL A 410 21.22 14.23 0.46
CA VAL A 410 22.67 14.18 0.75
C VAL A 410 23.43 13.49 -0.38
N PRO A 411 24.67 13.93 -0.65
CA PRO A 411 25.49 13.36 -1.71
C PRO A 411 25.96 11.95 -1.40
N ILE A 412 26.17 11.15 -2.44
CA ILE A 412 26.92 9.88 -2.32
C ILE A 412 28.41 10.22 -2.41
N PRO A 413 29.22 9.89 -1.38
CA PRO A 413 30.65 10.12 -1.42
C PRO A 413 31.35 9.10 -2.34
N PRO A 414 32.58 9.36 -2.80
CA PRO A 414 33.35 8.45 -3.65
C PRO A 414 33.84 7.23 -2.84
N TYR A 415 32.95 6.28 -2.58
CA TYR A 415 33.20 5.14 -1.68
C TYR A 415 34.46 4.34 -2.05
N GLU A 416 34.69 4.09 -3.33
CA GLU A 416 35.87 3.33 -3.76
C GLU A 416 37.19 4.11 -3.58
N GLU A 417 37.19 5.43 -3.71
CA GLU A 417 38.36 6.26 -3.39
C GLU A 417 38.62 6.32 -1.89
N ILE A 418 37.56 6.47 -1.09
CA ILE A 418 37.62 6.44 0.38
C ILE A 418 38.13 5.09 0.87
N ARG A 419 37.66 4.00 0.27
CA ARG A 419 38.09 2.64 0.59
C ARG A 419 39.58 2.46 0.27
N LYS A 420 40.05 2.89 -0.91
CA LYS A 420 41.48 2.86 -1.27
C LYS A 420 42.33 3.69 -0.30
N ALA A 421 41.87 4.87 0.09
CA ALA A 421 42.54 5.71 1.07
C ALA A 421 42.63 5.02 2.45
N TYR A 422 41.53 4.44 2.91
CA TYR A 422 41.47 3.67 4.15
C TYR A 422 42.40 2.44 4.13
N ASP A 423 42.36 1.66 3.04
CA ASP A 423 43.21 0.48 2.85
C ASP A 423 44.71 0.85 2.81
N SER A 424 45.04 2.10 2.43
CA SER A 424 46.38 2.66 2.51
C SER A 424 46.79 3.20 3.90
N GLY A 425 45.91 3.08 4.90
CA GLY A 425 46.15 3.47 6.28
C GLY A 425 45.77 4.92 6.64
N GLN A 426 45.00 5.60 5.79
CA GLN A 426 44.52 6.96 6.07
C GLN A 426 43.30 6.94 7.00
N GLU A 427 43.17 7.95 7.86
CA GLU A 427 42.00 8.15 8.75
C GLU A 427 41.08 9.31 8.31
N TYR A 428 41.48 10.01 7.24
CA TYR A 428 40.80 11.18 6.68
C TYR A 428 40.82 11.08 5.16
N PHE A 429 39.77 11.58 4.52
CA PHE A 429 39.68 11.72 3.07
C PHE A 429 39.25 13.15 2.75
N THR A 430 39.89 13.78 1.78
CA THR A 430 39.58 15.17 1.41
C THR A 430 38.80 15.21 0.11
N ILE A 431 37.59 15.76 0.18
CA ILE A 431 36.79 16.06 -0.99
C ILE A 431 37.34 17.33 -1.66
N THR A 432 37.43 17.27 -2.98
CA THR A 432 37.82 18.39 -3.85
C THR A 432 36.63 18.89 -4.63
N GLU A 433 36.73 20.08 -5.22
CA GLU A 433 35.71 20.62 -6.11
C GLU A 433 35.39 19.68 -7.29
N ALA A 434 36.39 18.94 -7.79
CA ALA A 434 36.18 17.96 -8.85
C ALA A 434 35.16 16.89 -8.44
N HIS A 435 35.17 16.43 -7.19
CA HIS A 435 34.21 15.44 -6.70
C HIS A 435 32.76 15.97 -6.70
N ILE A 436 32.53 17.25 -6.43
CA ILE A 436 31.16 17.80 -6.54
C ILE A 436 30.76 18.12 -7.98
N LYS A 437 31.73 18.25 -8.88
CA LYS A 437 31.54 18.35 -10.32
C LYS A 437 31.38 16.99 -11.01
N SER A 438 31.78 15.87 -10.41
CA SER A 438 31.79 14.56 -11.09
C SER A 438 31.15 13.42 -10.30
N ALA A 439 31.38 13.36 -8.98
CA ALA A 439 30.96 12.27 -8.10
C ALA A 439 29.54 12.44 -7.54
N GLY A 440 29.01 13.66 -7.51
CA GLY A 440 27.64 13.95 -7.07
C GLY A 440 26.52 13.52 -8.02
N LEU A 441 26.89 13.13 -9.23
CA LEU A 441 26.04 13.23 -10.41
C LEU A 441 25.55 11.85 -10.89
N ASN A 442 26.28 10.78 -10.60
CA ASN A 442 25.95 9.42 -11.03
C ASN A 442 25.52 8.58 -9.83
N GLN A 443 24.23 8.23 -9.76
CA GLN A 443 23.64 7.52 -8.64
C GLN A 443 23.00 6.23 -9.15
N PHE A 444 23.80 5.17 -9.32
CA PHE A 444 23.29 3.87 -9.76
C PHE A 444 23.57 2.79 -8.74
N LEU A 445 22.60 1.90 -8.58
CA LEU A 445 22.70 0.69 -7.79
C LEU A 445 22.57 -0.51 -8.71
N THR A 446 23.37 -1.56 -8.49
CA THR A 446 23.30 -2.79 -9.29
C THR A 446 23.03 -4.02 -8.44
N LYS A 447 22.49 -5.04 -9.09
CA LYS A 447 22.32 -6.39 -8.55
C LYS A 447 22.50 -7.45 -9.64
N ASP A 448 23.06 -8.59 -9.26
CA ASP A 448 23.28 -9.77 -10.13
C ASP A 448 22.07 -10.71 -10.17
N LYS A 449 21.14 -10.57 -9.22
CA LYS A 449 19.90 -11.34 -9.10
C LYS A 449 18.70 -10.43 -9.05
N GLU A 450 17.53 -10.99 -9.39
CA GLU A 450 16.28 -10.27 -9.29
C GLU A 450 16.05 -9.80 -7.85
N PRO A 451 15.83 -8.49 -7.62
CA PRO A 451 15.74 -7.95 -6.28
C PRO A 451 14.40 -8.31 -5.61
N ASN A 452 14.46 -8.87 -4.41
CA ASN A 452 13.32 -8.91 -3.49
C ASN A 452 13.16 -7.55 -2.77
N LYS A 453 11.98 -7.29 -2.18
CA LYS A 453 11.63 -6.00 -1.57
C LYS A 453 12.58 -5.51 -0.47
N ASP A 454 13.34 -6.41 0.17
CA ASP A 454 14.12 -6.10 1.38
C ASP A 454 15.61 -6.48 1.28
N GLU A 455 16.16 -6.61 0.07
CA GLU A 455 17.56 -7.01 -0.09
C GLU A 455 18.50 -5.84 -0.40
N ASP A 456 19.71 -5.93 0.15
CA ASP A 456 20.79 -4.97 -0.08
C ASP A 456 21.13 -4.84 -1.57
N TRP A 457 21.29 -3.59 -2.00
CA TRP A 457 21.74 -3.20 -3.33
C TRP A 457 23.20 -2.76 -3.28
N THR A 458 23.97 -3.05 -4.32
CA THR A 458 25.36 -2.60 -4.39
C THR A 458 25.43 -1.23 -5.04
N VAL A 459 25.99 -0.25 -4.32
CA VAL A 459 26.25 1.10 -4.86
C VAL A 459 27.33 1.01 -5.92
N ILE A 460 27.07 1.63 -7.08
CA ILE A 460 28.04 1.77 -8.16
C ILE A 460 28.67 3.15 -8.06
N THR A 461 29.92 3.23 -7.60
CA THR A 461 30.74 4.44 -7.77
C THR A 461 31.79 4.17 -8.84
N PRO A 462 31.81 4.93 -9.95
CA PRO A 462 32.85 4.78 -10.98
C PRO A 462 34.26 4.92 -10.38
N ILE A 463 35.22 4.14 -10.89
CA ILE A 463 36.63 4.30 -10.53
C ILE A 463 37.23 5.52 -11.24
N ASP A 464 36.75 5.81 -12.45
CA ASP A 464 37.09 6.99 -13.24
C ASP A 464 35.81 7.71 -13.67
N TYR A 465 35.73 9.01 -13.41
CA TYR A 465 34.61 9.85 -13.82
C TYR A 465 34.94 10.47 -15.19
N THR A 466 34.11 10.24 -16.20
CA THR A 466 34.29 10.89 -17.52
C THR A 466 33.83 12.34 -17.49
N ASP A 467 34.33 13.15 -18.43
CA ASP A 467 34.03 14.59 -18.56
C ASP A 467 32.55 14.90 -18.91
N LYS A 468 31.73 13.87 -19.16
CA LYS A 468 30.31 14.04 -19.51
C LYS A 468 29.44 13.80 -18.28
N LEU A 469 29.08 14.92 -17.66
CA LEU A 469 28.48 14.98 -16.34
C LEU A 469 26.96 14.72 -16.40
N MET A 470 26.46 13.80 -15.56
CA MET A 470 25.06 13.83 -15.14
C MET A 470 24.81 15.05 -14.25
N VAL A 471 23.57 15.34 -13.86
CA VAL A 471 23.28 16.38 -12.86
C VAL A 471 23.02 15.72 -11.51
N TRP A 472 23.13 16.46 -10.40
CA TRP A 472 22.83 15.98 -9.05
C TRP A 472 21.42 15.40 -9.01
N GLN A 473 21.33 14.09 -9.18
CA GLN A 473 20.08 13.36 -9.13
C GLN A 473 20.18 12.37 -7.99
N SER A 474 19.61 12.73 -6.83
CA SER A 474 18.81 11.72 -6.15
C SER A 474 17.61 11.52 -7.07
N GLY A 475 17.37 10.31 -7.55
CA GLY A 475 16.21 10.08 -8.40
C GLY A 475 14.93 10.13 -7.54
N GLY A 476 13.78 10.37 -8.16
CA GLY A 476 12.54 9.74 -7.69
C GLY A 476 12.60 8.25 -8.01
N GLU A 477 11.84 7.37 -7.35
CA GLU A 477 11.95 5.92 -7.59
C GLU A 477 11.58 5.50 -9.03
N LYS A 478 11.01 6.42 -9.82
CA LYS A 478 10.32 6.14 -11.08
C LYS A 478 11.02 6.71 -12.32
N VAL A 479 12.30 7.05 -12.21
CA VAL A 479 13.06 7.79 -13.24
C VAL A 479 13.88 6.93 -14.20
N MET A 480 14.09 5.64 -13.90
CA MET A 480 14.88 4.75 -14.75
C MET A 480 14.02 3.82 -15.61
N LEU A 481 14.35 3.70 -16.89
CA LEU A 481 13.62 2.94 -17.91
C LEU A 481 14.58 2.04 -18.71
N ASN A 482 14.11 0.85 -19.10
CA ASN A 482 14.77 0.06 -20.13
C ASN A 482 14.05 0.32 -21.46
N ILE A 483 14.79 0.91 -22.40
CA ILE A 483 14.34 1.17 -23.76
C ILE A 483 15.30 0.46 -24.71
N ASN A 484 14.84 -0.64 -25.32
CA ASN A 484 15.64 -1.45 -26.25
C ASN A 484 17.01 -1.84 -25.68
N ASN A 485 17.02 -2.33 -24.44
CA ASN A 485 18.23 -2.71 -23.70
C ASN A 485 19.20 -1.54 -23.43
N LYS A 486 18.71 -0.30 -23.46
CA LYS A 486 19.44 0.87 -23.00
C LYS A 486 18.83 1.39 -21.71
N ALA A 487 19.69 1.69 -20.74
CA ALA A 487 19.28 2.35 -19.52
C ALA A 487 19.04 3.83 -19.83
N VAL A 488 17.81 4.28 -19.63
CA VAL A 488 17.40 5.68 -19.79
C VAL A 488 17.02 6.23 -18.43
N GLN A 489 17.69 7.30 -18.01
CA GLN A 489 17.54 7.95 -16.71
C GLN A 489 16.95 9.35 -16.92
N LEU A 490 15.71 9.56 -16.51
CA LEU A 490 15.04 10.85 -16.58
C LEU A 490 15.64 11.85 -15.58
N VAL A 491 15.68 13.13 -15.96
CA VAL A 491 16.13 14.21 -15.06
C VAL A 491 14.94 14.78 -14.30
N ASP A 492 14.95 14.68 -12.96
CA ASP A 492 13.90 15.26 -12.12
C ASP A 492 14.24 16.69 -11.69
N TYR A 493 13.75 17.66 -12.47
CA TYR A 493 14.01 19.07 -12.18
C TYR A 493 13.31 19.60 -10.93
N GLN A 494 12.25 18.94 -10.44
CA GLN A 494 11.60 19.35 -9.19
C GLN A 494 12.52 19.11 -7.99
N GLN A 495 13.18 17.96 -7.97
CA GLN A 495 14.10 17.58 -6.90
C GLN A 495 15.37 18.42 -6.93
N ILE A 496 15.90 18.67 -8.13
CA ILE A 496 17.05 19.57 -8.35
C ILE A 496 16.71 20.99 -7.86
N GLU A 497 15.56 21.52 -8.24
CA GLU A 497 15.10 22.85 -7.81
C GLU A 497 14.96 22.94 -6.28
N TYR A 498 14.38 21.91 -5.66
CA TYR A 498 14.25 21.82 -4.21
C TYR A 498 15.62 21.87 -3.52
N MET A 499 16.57 21.06 -3.97
CA MET A 499 17.92 21.04 -3.41
C MET A 499 18.61 22.38 -3.61
N TYR A 500 18.57 22.95 -4.82
CA TYR A 500 19.17 24.25 -5.14
C TYR A 500 18.65 25.38 -4.24
N ASN A 501 17.35 25.39 -3.95
CA ASN A 501 16.72 26.41 -3.12
C ASN A 501 16.97 26.20 -1.62
N THR A 502 17.13 24.96 -1.16
CA THR A 502 17.23 24.63 0.27
C THR A 502 18.65 24.40 0.77
N ILE A 503 19.65 24.21 -0.11
CA ILE A 503 21.05 23.88 0.26
C ILE A 503 21.67 24.87 1.27
N LYS A 504 21.21 26.12 1.27
CA LYS A 504 21.67 27.17 2.20
C LYS A 504 21.38 26.83 3.68
N ASP A 505 20.35 26.03 3.93
CA ASP A 505 19.90 25.65 5.27
C ASP A 505 20.51 24.34 5.78
N TYR A 506 21.45 23.73 5.04
CA TYR A 506 21.98 22.39 5.34
C TYR A 506 22.99 22.38 6.49
N SER A 507 23.26 23.51 7.15
CA SER A 507 24.20 23.59 8.28
C SER A 507 23.87 22.59 9.39
N ILE A 508 22.58 22.31 9.65
CA ILE A 508 22.17 21.31 10.65
C ILE A 508 22.58 19.89 10.25
N VAL A 509 22.42 19.53 8.98
CA VAL A 509 22.80 18.22 8.43
C VAL A 509 24.31 18.08 8.42
N ILE A 510 25.02 19.11 7.96
CA ILE A 510 26.49 19.14 7.94
C ILE A 510 27.03 18.90 9.35
N ASN A 511 26.54 19.63 10.35
CA ASN A 511 26.99 19.48 11.73
C ASN A 511 26.73 18.07 12.29
N ASP A 512 25.57 17.49 11.96
CA ASP A 512 25.22 16.14 12.42
C ASP A 512 26.10 15.05 11.76
N LEU A 513 26.37 15.19 10.45
CA LEU A 513 27.29 14.32 9.73
C LEU A 513 28.71 14.39 10.32
N ARG A 514 29.23 15.60 10.58
CA ARG A 514 30.55 15.80 11.21
C ARG A 514 30.63 15.20 12.60
N LYS A 515 29.58 15.39 13.41
CA LYS A 515 29.47 14.80 14.75
C LYS A 515 29.54 13.27 14.66
N THR A 516 28.72 12.68 13.79
CA THR A 516 28.67 11.23 13.57
C THR A 516 30.02 10.68 13.08
N ALA A 517 30.67 11.36 12.12
CA ALA A 517 31.99 11.01 11.63
C ALA A 517 33.04 10.97 12.76
N LYS A 518 33.04 11.99 13.61
CA LYS A 518 33.93 12.06 14.77
C LYS A 518 33.66 10.94 15.77
N GLU A 519 32.40 10.69 16.10
CA GLU A 519 32.02 9.64 17.04
C GLU A 519 32.42 8.24 16.54
N LEU A 520 32.26 7.97 15.24
CA LEU A 520 32.70 6.72 14.61
C LEU A 520 34.22 6.57 14.60
N ARG A 521 34.97 7.66 14.40
CA ARG A 521 36.44 7.66 14.45
C ARG A 521 36.97 7.43 15.86
N ASP A 522 36.36 8.10 16.85
CA ASP A 522 36.77 8.07 18.26
C ASP A 522 36.26 6.81 18.98
N GLY A 523 35.32 6.07 18.39
CA GLY A 523 34.72 4.87 18.99
C GLY A 523 33.62 5.18 20.01
N THR A 524 33.01 6.35 19.93
CA THR A 524 31.95 6.83 20.83
C THR A 524 30.57 6.85 20.17
N TYR A 525 30.44 6.37 18.94
CA TYR A 525 29.16 6.20 18.26
C TYR A 525 28.44 4.97 18.78
N PHE A 526 27.23 5.12 19.31
CA PHE A 526 26.41 3.99 19.77
C PHE A 526 25.60 3.43 18.60
N ASP A 527 25.89 2.19 18.20
CA ASP A 527 25.13 1.48 17.18
C ASP A 527 23.96 0.72 17.84
N PRO A 528 22.70 1.07 17.57
CA PRO A 528 21.55 0.41 18.18
C PRO A 528 21.31 -1.01 17.66
N PHE A 529 21.79 -1.36 16.47
CA PHE A 529 21.67 -2.70 15.90
C PHE A 529 22.64 -3.68 16.57
N VAL A 530 23.84 -3.21 16.89
CA VAL A 530 24.86 -3.99 17.59
C VAL A 530 24.73 -3.85 19.13
N GLY A 531 24.04 -2.82 19.60
CA GLY A 531 23.80 -2.55 21.02
C GLY A 531 25.04 -2.10 21.79
N THR A 532 26.03 -1.48 21.12
CA THR A 532 27.29 -1.06 21.74
C THR A 532 27.94 0.12 21.01
N TYR A 533 28.97 0.69 21.63
CA TYR A 533 29.81 1.71 21.01
C TYR A 533 30.77 1.08 19.98
N VAL A 534 30.79 1.63 18.77
CA VAL A 534 31.56 1.11 17.65
C VAL A 534 32.58 2.13 17.16
N LYS A 535 33.78 1.63 16.84
CA LYS A 535 34.81 2.38 16.11
C LYS A 535 34.84 1.90 14.66
N ASN A 536 34.56 2.79 13.72
CA ASN A 536 34.58 2.49 12.30
C ASN A 536 35.12 3.68 11.50
N VAL A 537 36.43 3.74 11.34
CA VAL A 537 37.14 4.86 10.70
C VAL A 537 36.71 5.04 9.24
N ARG A 538 36.55 3.95 8.48
CA ARG A 538 36.10 4.01 7.08
C ARG A 538 34.73 4.67 6.97
N VAL A 539 33.75 4.22 7.75
CA VAL A 539 32.42 4.84 7.76
C VAL A 539 32.50 6.28 8.27
N GLY A 540 33.36 6.57 9.25
CA GLY A 540 33.64 7.95 9.66
C GLY A 540 34.13 8.84 8.49
N MET A 541 35.04 8.34 7.64
CA MET A 541 35.50 9.04 6.43
C MET A 541 34.37 9.27 5.43
N GLU A 542 33.43 8.32 5.28
CA GLU A 542 32.26 8.45 4.41
C GLU A 542 31.31 9.56 4.89
N TYR A 543 31.05 9.66 6.20
CA TYR A 543 30.24 10.74 6.77
C TYR A 543 30.92 12.11 6.66
N ASP A 544 32.23 12.19 6.90
CA ASP A 544 32.99 13.43 6.74
C ASP A 544 32.98 13.89 5.27
N ALA A 545 33.21 12.97 4.33
CA ALA A 545 33.16 13.27 2.90
C ALA A 545 31.81 13.84 2.47
N ARG A 546 30.69 13.29 2.96
CA ARG A 546 29.35 13.85 2.69
C ARG A 546 29.21 15.28 3.21
N ALA A 547 29.71 15.56 4.41
CA ALA A 547 29.68 16.89 4.99
C ALA A 547 30.53 17.88 4.16
N ASP A 548 31.74 17.47 3.74
CA ASP A 548 32.60 18.28 2.85
C ASP A 548 31.92 18.60 1.52
N MET A 549 31.30 17.60 0.89
CA MET A 549 30.57 17.78 -0.38
C MET A 549 29.41 18.79 -0.20
N LEU A 550 28.63 18.68 0.88
CA LEU A 550 27.53 19.62 1.17
C LEU A 550 28.03 21.04 1.44
N GLU A 551 29.14 21.21 2.16
CA GLU A 551 29.78 22.52 2.37
C GLU A 551 30.24 23.16 1.06
N LEU A 552 30.87 22.37 0.19
CA LEU A 552 31.30 22.83 -1.13
C LEU A 552 30.09 23.18 -2.02
N LEU A 553 29.02 22.37 -2.02
CA LEU A 553 27.79 22.64 -2.77
C LEU A 553 27.06 23.88 -2.27
N LYS A 554 27.03 24.10 -0.95
CA LYS A 554 26.46 25.31 -0.37
C LYS A 554 27.19 26.57 -0.86
N SER A 555 28.49 26.45 -1.12
CA SER A 555 29.34 27.53 -1.63
C SER A 555 29.32 27.65 -3.16
N ASN A 556 29.04 26.57 -3.89
CA ASN A 556 29.04 26.47 -5.35
C ASN A 556 27.71 25.87 -5.85
N ARG A 557 26.59 26.49 -5.45
CA ARG A 557 25.24 25.96 -5.66
C ARG A 557 24.86 25.79 -7.13
N GLU A 558 25.50 26.52 -8.02
CA GLU A 558 25.32 26.44 -9.46
C GLU A 558 25.62 25.06 -10.03
N TYR A 559 26.47 24.26 -9.36
CA TYR A 559 26.75 22.88 -9.75
C TYR A 559 25.59 21.93 -9.50
N ILE A 560 24.59 22.30 -8.69
CA ILE A 560 23.36 21.53 -8.51
C ILE A 560 22.53 21.54 -9.80
N MET A 561 22.57 22.64 -10.55
CA MET A 561 21.75 22.85 -11.73
C MET A 561 22.51 22.49 -13.03
N PRO A 562 21.87 21.82 -14.00
CA PRO A 562 22.50 21.43 -15.27
C PRO A 562 23.13 22.60 -16.05
N ASP A 563 24.29 22.40 -16.66
CA ASP A 563 24.88 23.41 -17.57
C ASP A 563 24.10 23.56 -18.88
N GLU A 564 23.40 22.51 -19.30
CA GLU A 564 22.51 22.50 -20.45
C GLU A 564 21.15 21.94 -20.05
N ALA A 565 20.10 22.28 -20.80
CA ALA A 565 18.80 21.65 -20.61
C ALA A 565 18.86 20.20 -21.09
N VAL A 566 18.63 19.24 -20.20
CA VAL A 566 18.74 17.80 -20.48
C VAL A 566 17.47 17.12 -20.00
N THR A 567 16.81 16.36 -20.87
CA THR A 567 15.58 15.65 -20.47
C THR A 567 15.88 14.32 -19.79
N HIS A 568 16.88 13.61 -20.29
CA HIS A 568 17.31 12.32 -19.78
C HIS A 568 18.75 12.03 -20.19
N TYR A 569 19.32 11.00 -19.57
CA TYR A 569 20.62 10.43 -19.90
C TYR A 569 20.44 9.02 -20.46
N THR A 570 21.21 8.68 -21.48
CA THR A 570 21.46 7.28 -21.85
C THR A 570 22.70 6.80 -21.12
N VAL A 571 22.57 5.67 -20.42
CA VAL A 571 23.60 5.11 -19.55
C VAL A 571 24.04 3.75 -20.09
N GLU A 572 25.34 3.55 -20.27
CA GLU A 572 25.93 2.26 -20.65
C GLU A 572 26.90 1.79 -19.57
N PHE A 573 26.63 0.61 -19.01
CA PHE A 573 27.46 -0.03 -17.99
C PHE A 573 28.45 -0.98 -18.66
N LYS A 574 29.76 -0.70 -18.54
CA LYS A 574 30.84 -1.52 -19.11
C LYS A 574 31.56 -2.28 -17.99
N TYR A 575 31.54 -3.60 -18.09
CA TYR A 575 32.17 -4.53 -17.13
C TYR A 575 33.56 -4.93 -17.58
#